data_AF-A0AAE2VF44-F1
#
_entry.id   AF-A0AAE2VF44-F1
#
_cell.length_a   1.000
_cell.length_b   1.000
_cell.length_c   1.000
_cell.angle_alpha   90.00
_cell.angle_beta   90.00
_cell.angle_gamma   90.00
#
_symmetry.space_group_name_H-M   'P 1'
#
loop_
_entity.id
_entity.type
_entity.pdbx_description
1 polymer ?
#
loop_
_entity_poly.entity_id
_entity_poly.type
_entity_poly.pdbx_seq_one_letter_code
_entity_poly.pdbx_strand_id
1 'polypeptide(L)'
;MKTILTLSIICITIMSSFSDELPQDVNRIVNKRSKAIQMIDKVYVEELQKLKLSYMRKGDLKTSNVIEAMINDIDTLADSSDGDDIASQYLGVWIFRVGSWQSQRIIRPDGSVFRANKPTEPAKWITDRKNLIIIYPDGAKETFGLPKNGVMISNSRKDKKQTTATKVDK
;
A
#
# COMPACT_ATOMS: atom_id res chain seq x y z
N MET A 1 43.97 33.67 10.78
CA MET A 1 44.28 32.39 11.46
C MET A 1 43.10 32.10 12.38
N LYS A 2 42.20 31.16 12.02
CA LYS A 2 42.11 29.79 12.58
C LYS A 2 42.05 29.85 14.12
N THR A 3 40.96 29.58 14.86
CA THR A 3 39.94 28.50 14.85
C THR A 3 38.73 28.95 15.72
N ILE A 4 37.46 28.99 15.27
CA ILE A 4 36.45 27.89 15.26
C ILE A 4 36.32 27.28 16.67
N LEU A 5 35.35 27.60 17.55
CA LEU A 5 33.89 27.76 17.43
C LEU A 5 33.21 26.48 16.94
N THR A 6 33.00 25.51 17.84
CA THR A 6 31.87 24.55 17.90
C THR A 6 32.13 23.57 19.04
N LEU A 7 31.68 23.90 20.25
CA LEU A 7 31.53 22.94 21.36
C LEU A 7 30.09 23.03 21.85
N SER A 8 29.16 22.63 21.00
CA SER A 8 27.73 22.53 21.31
C SER A 8 27.12 21.56 20.31
N ILE A 9 26.22 20.70 20.78
CA ILE A 9 25.43 19.69 20.02
C ILE A 9 26.11 18.30 19.93
N ILE A 10 26.35 17.66 21.08
CA ILE A 10 26.41 16.19 21.20
C ILE A 10 25.38 15.78 22.26
N CYS A 11 24.09 16.00 22.00
CA CYS A 11 23.04 15.57 22.93
C CYS A 11 21.68 15.21 22.31
N ILE A 12 21.53 15.11 20.97
CA ILE A 12 20.22 14.82 20.38
C ILE A 12 20.34 13.87 19.18
N THR A 13 20.63 12.59 19.42
CA THR A 13 20.40 11.52 18.42
C THR A 13 20.26 10.14 19.10
N ILE A 14 19.53 10.07 20.22
CA ILE A 14 18.95 8.81 20.69
C ILE A 14 17.46 9.07 20.93
N MET A 15 16.75 9.42 19.86
CA MET A 15 15.30 9.30 19.85
C MET A 15 14.94 8.05 19.04
N SER A 16 14.57 7.03 19.79
CA SER A 16 13.35 6.26 19.56
C SER A 16 13.27 5.53 18.23
N SER A 17 14.00 4.42 18.12
CA SER A 17 13.46 3.25 17.41
C SER A 17 12.62 2.45 18.41
N PHE A 18 11.49 3.01 18.86
CA PHE A 18 10.40 2.17 19.35
C PHE A 18 9.85 1.47 18.11
N SER A 19 10.34 0.26 17.85
CA SER A 19 9.63 -0.66 16.97
C SER A 19 8.28 -0.90 17.63
N ASP A 20 7.22 -0.33 17.05
CA ASP A 20 5.81 -0.57 17.36
C ASP A 20 5.40 -2.00 16.97
N GLU A 21 6.27 -2.97 17.29
CA GLU A 21 6.00 -4.37 17.08
C GLU A 21 5.12 -4.81 18.25
N LEU A 22 3.82 -4.88 17.98
CA LEU A 22 2.84 -5.35 18.94
C LEU A 22 3.32 -6.67 19.55
N PRO A 23 3.21 -6.85 20.88
CA PRO A 23 3.54 -8.12 21.51
C PRO A 23 2.86 -9.28 20.79
N GLN A 24 3.56 -10.42 20.66
CA GLN A 24 3.10 -11.57 19.88
C GLN A 24 1.66 -12.00 20.23
N ASP A 25 1.29 -11.89 21.51
CA ASP A 25 -0.06 -12.19 22.00
C ASP A 25 -1.12 -11.24 21.46
N VAL A 26 -0.80 -9.94 21.37
CA VAL A 26 -1.68 -8.92 20.79
C VAL A 26 -1.86 -9.19 19.30
N ASN A 27 -0.78 -9.47 18.57
CA ASN A 27 -0.85 -9.86 17.15
C ASN A 27 -1.71 -11.11 16.93
N ARG A 28 -1.62 -12.12 17.81
CA ARG A 28 -2.46 -13.31 17.73
C ARG A 28 -3.95 -13.00 17.92
N ILE A 29 -4.28 -12.09 18.83
CA ILE A 29 -5.66 -11.65 19.08
C ILE A 29 -6.18 -10.84 17.90
N VAL A 30 -5.38 -9.91 17.37
CA VAL A 30 -5.72 -9.11 16.17
C VAL A 30 -5.99 -10.04 14.98
N ASN A 31 -5.11 -11.00 14.71
CA ASN A 31 -5.29 -11.96 13.61
C ASN A 31 -6.55 -12.83 13.78
N LYS A 32 -6.84 -13.29 15.01
CA LYS A 32 -8.08 -14.02 15.30
C LYS A 32 -9.32 -13.16 15.04
N ARG A 33 -9.29 -11.90 15.48
CA ARG A 33 -10.39 -10.95 15.27
C ARG A 33 -10.59 -10.69 13.78
N SER A 34 -9.53 -10.39 13.03
CA SER A 34 -9.61 -10.15 11.59
C SER A 34 -10.18 -11.35 10.85
N LYS A 35 -9.75 -12.58 11.20
CA LYS A 35 -10.31 -13.81 10.62
C LYS A 35 -11.80 -14.00 10.95
N ALA A 36 -12.21 -13.68 12.18
CA ALA A 36 -13.62 -13.76 12.57
C ALA A 36 -14.47 -12.73 11.81
N ILE A 37 -13.97 -11.50 11.64
CA ILE A 37 -14.64 -10.46 10.85
C ILE A 37 -14.78 -10.89 9.39
N GLN A 38 -13.72 -11.39 8.76
CA GLN A 38 -13.78 -11.91 7.38
C GLN A 38 -14.83 -13.03 7.21
N MET A 39 -14.98 -13.91 8.21
CA MET A 39 -16.02 -14.93 8.19
C MET A 39 -17.43 -14.34 8.27
N ILE A 40 -17.62 -13.30 9.10
CA ILE A 40 -18.90 -12.60 9.21
C ILE A 40 -19.25 -11.91 7.89
N ASP A 41 -18.30 -11.19 7.29
CA ASP A 41 -18.49 -10.48 6.01
C ASP A 41 -18.87 -11.46 4.90
N LYS A 42 -18.18 -12.61 4.84
CA LYS A 42 -18.48 -13.66 3.88
C LYS A 42 -19.91 -14.19 4.02
N VAL A 43 -20.32 -14.56 5.23
CA VAL A 43 -21.67 -15.06 5.50
C VAL A 43 -22.72 -14.01 5.16
N TYR A 44 -22.46 -12.75 5.50
CA TYR A 44 -23.36 -11.65 5.21
C TYR A 44 -23.58 -11.44 3.69
N VAL A 45 -22.49 -11.44 2.89
CA VAL A 45 -22.58 -11.33 1.43
C VAL A 45 -23.32 -12.53 0.82
N GLU A 46 -23.09 -13.76 1.31
CA GLU A 46 -23.81 -14.95 0.85
C GLU A 46 -25.33 -14.84 1.11
N GLU A 47 -25.74 -14.35 2.27
CA GLU A 47 -27.16 -14.13 2.58
C GLU A 47 -27.77 -13.02 1.72
N LEU A 48 -27.04 -11.92 1.46
CA LEU A 48 -27.49 -10.88 0.53
C LEU A 48 -27.67 -11.41 -0.90
N GLN A 49 -26.78 -12.30 -1.37
CA GLN A 49 -26.92 -12.94 -2.68
C GLN A 49 -28.17 -13.83 -2.76
N LYS A 50 -28.44 -14.63 -1.71
CA LYS A 50 -29.69 -15.41 -1.61
C LYS A 50 -30.91 -14.50 -1.65
N LEU A 51 -30.87 -13.37 -0.93
CA LEU A 51 -31.95 -12.40 -0.89
C LEU A 51 -32.18 -11.75 -2.25
N LYS A 52 -31.12 -11.31 -2.94
CA LYS A 52 -31.17 -10.80 -4.33
C LYS A 52 -31.88 -11.79 -5.26
N LEU A 53 -31.43 -13.05 -5.27
CA LEU A 53 -32.03 -14.11 -6.08
C LEU A 53 -33.52 -14.33 -5.77
N SER A 54 -33.89 -14.25 -4.49
CA SER A 54 -35.30 -14.37 -4.05
C SER A 54 -36.17 -13.25 -4.64
N TYR A 55 -35.71 -12.00 -4.60
CA TYR A 55 -36.45 -10.86 -5.17
C TYR A 55 -36.48 -10.87 -6.70
N MET A 56 -35.38 -11.27 -7.36
CA MET A 56 -35.35 -11.48 -8.81
C MET A 56 -36.41 -12.50 -9.26
N ARG A 57 -36.52 -13.63 -8.54
CA ARG A 57 -37.53 -14.67 -8.83
C ARG A 57 -38.96 -14.19 -8.65
N LYS A 58 -39.19 -13.21 -7.77
CA LYS A 58 -40.50 -12.58 -7.54
C LYS A 58 -40.80 -11.44 -8.52
N GLY A 59 -39.86 -11.08 -9.41
CA GLY A 59 -40.01 -9.97 -10.35
C GLY A 59 -39.79 -8.58 -9.73
N ASP A 60 -39.36 -8.48 -8.48
CA ASP A 60 -39.07 -7.20 -7.83
C ASP A 60 -37.61 -6.78 -8.11
N LEU A 61 -37.41 -6.25 -9.31
CA LEU A 61 -36.10 -5.81 -9.79
C LEU A 61 -35.58 -4.58 -9.04
N LYS A 62 -36.47 -3.71 -8.55
CA LYS A 62 -36.07 -2.51 -7.82
C LYS A 62 -35.34 -2.89 -6.53
N THR A 63 -35.93 -3.78 -5.74
CA THR A 63 -35.31 -4.25 -4.48
C THR A 63 -34.05 -5.06 -4.75
N SER A 64 -34.05 -5.90 -5.79
CA SER A 64 -32.85 -6.65 -6.22
C SER A 64 -31.67 -5.72 -6.53
N ASN A 65 -31.89 -4.63 -7.26
CA ASN A 65 -30.84 -3.68 -7.62
C ASN A 65 -30.29 -2.92 -6.40
N VAL A 66 -31.14 -2.64 -5.41
CA VAL A 66 -30.69 -2.05 -4.13
C VAL A 66 -29.78 -3.02 -3.38
N ILE A 67 -30.15 -4.30 -3.32
CA ILE A 67 -29.32 -5.34 -2.68
C ILE A 67 -27.98 -5.50 -3.42
N GLU A 68 -28.00 -5.43 -4.75
CA GLU A 68 -26.78 -5.46 -5.57
C GLU A 68 -25.86 -4.27 -5.30
N ALA A 69 -26.41 -3.07 -5.15
CA ALA A 69 -25.63 -1.90 -4.74
C ALA A 69 -24.99 -2.09 -3.35
N MET A 70 -25.74 -2.65 -2.38
CA MET A 70 -25.20 -2.95 -1.04
C MET A 70 -24.06 -3.97 -1.08
N ILE A 71 -24.16 -5.02 -1.91
CA ILE A 71 -23.08 -6.01 -2.10
C ILE A 71 -21.84 -5.30 -2.67
N ASN A 72 -22.01 -4.46 -3.69
CA ASN A 72 -20.90 -3.72 -4.30
C ASN A 72 -20.26 -2.75 -3.29
N ASP A 73 -21.05 -2.08 -2.46
CA ASP A 73 -20.53 -1.18 -1.43
C ASP A 73 -19.70 -1.96 -0.40
N ILE A 74 -20.14 -3.14 0.03
CA ILE A 74 -19.37 -4.01 0.93
C ILE A 74 -18.06 -4.45 0.28
N ASP A 75 -18.07 -4.83 -1.00
CA ASP A 75 -16.84 -5.16 -1.73
C ASP A 75 -15.90 -3.94 -1.82
N THR A 76 -16.41 -2.72 -2.00
CA THR A 76 -15.59 -1.51 -1.97
C THR A 76 -15.07 -1.16 -0.57
N LEU A 77 -15.81 -1.52 0.48
CA LEU A 77 -15.42 -1.32 1.88
C LEU A 77 -14.37 -2.36 2.32
N ALA A 78 -14.52 -3.61 1.91
CA ALA A 78 -13.50 -4.64 2.06
C ALA A 78 -12.20 -4.22 1.34
N ASP A 79 -12.31 -3.66 0.13
CA ASP A 79 -11.19 -3.09 -0.63
C ASP A 79 -10.57 -1.83 0.03
N SER A 80 -11.22 -1.20 1.01
CA SER A 80 -10.73 0.01 1.71
C SER A 80 -10.35 -0.21 3.19
N SER A 81 -10.70 -1.35 3.78
CA SER A 81 -10.21 -1.80 5.09
C SER A 81 -8.75 -2.29 5.07
N ASP A 82 -8.21 -2.57 3.88
CA ASP A 82 -6.81 -3.02 3.68
C ASP A 82 -5.83 -1.85 3.46
N GLY A 83 -6.26 -0.59 3.60
CA GLY A 83 -5.43 0.59 3.29
C GLY A 83 -4.10 0.64 4.04
N ASP A 84 -4.08 0.21 5.31
CA ASP A 84 -2.84 0.14 6.12
C ASP A 84 -2.00 -1.11 5.80
N ASP A 85 -2.61 -2.23 5.43
CA ASP A 85 -1.88 -3.46 5.08
C ASP A 85 -1.25 -3.37 3.69
N ILE A 86 -1.94 -2.74 2.73
CA ILE A 86 -1.43 -2.48 1.38
C ILE A 86 -0.20 -1.58 1.40
N ALA A 87 -0.19 -0.54 2.25
CA ALA A 87 0.96 0.34 2.40
C ALA A 87 2.21 -0.46 2.85
N SER A 88 2.04 -1.41 3.76
CA SER A 88 3.11 -2.29 4.25
C SER A 88 3.73 -3.14 3.14
N GLN A 89 2.92 -3.59 2.16
CA GLN A 89 3.39 -4.41 1.03
C GLN A 89 4.41 -3.67 0.16
N TYR A 90 4.31 -2.35 0.07
CA TYR A 90 5.22 -1.51 -0.71
C TYR A 90 6.53 -1.19 0.03
N LEU A 91 6.62 -1.40 1.34
CA LEU A 91 7.82 -1.08 2.11
C LEU A 91 8.99 -2.01 1.75
N GLY A 92 10.20 -1.47 1.76
CA GLY A 92 11.43 -2.24 1.58
C GLY A 92 12.25 -1.81 0.36
N VAL A 93 13.13 -2.72 -0.07
CA VAL A 93 14.05 -2.49 -1.19
C VAL A 93 13.45 -3.05 -2.47
N TRP A 94 13.48 -2.23 -3.52
CA TRP A 94 12.90 -2.55 -4.82
C TRP A 94 13.89 -2.28 -5.94
N ILE A 95 13.97 -3.17 -6.92
CA ILE A 95 14.75 -2.97 -8.16
C ILE A 95 13.79 -2.58 -9.28
N PHE A 96 13.87 -1.33 -9.71
CA PHE A 96 13.12 -0.78 -10.83
C PHE A 96 13.91 -0.99 -12.12
N ARG A 97 13.26 -1.51 -13.17
CA ARG A 97 13.86 -1.77 -14.49
C ARG A 97 13.07 -1.08 -15.59
N VAL A 98 13.78 -0.40 -16.49
CA VAL A 98 13.23 0.27 -17.69
C VAL A 98 14.16 -0.04 -18.87
N GLY A 99 13.77 -0.99 -19.72
CA GLY A 99 14.69 -1.54 -20.73
C GLY A 99 15.97 -2.08 -20.08
N SER A 100 17.14 -1.65 -20.54
CA SER A 100 18.45 -2.07 -19.98
C SER A 100 18.86 -1.31 -18.72
N TRP A 101 18.11 -0.29 -18.31
CA TRP A 101 18.42 0.50 -17.13
C TRP A 101 17.79 -0.12 -15.89
N GLN A 102 18.53 -0.16 -14.79
CA GLN A 102 18.03 -0.58 -13.48
C GLN A 102 18.44 0.39 -12.38
N SER A 103 17.59 0.51 -11.36
CA SER A 103 17.87 1.33 -10.18
C SER A 103 17.20 0.75 -8.94
N GLN A 104 17.94 0.73 -7.85
CA GLN A 104 17.42 0.35 -6.55
C GLN A 104 16.75 1.56 -5.88
N ARG A 105 15.54 1.34 -5.34
CA ARG A 105 14.85 2.30 -4.49
C ARG A 105 14.47 1.66 -3.16
N ILE A 106 14.45 2.49 -2.11
CA ILE A 106 14.07 2.08 -0.76
C ILE A 106 12.84 2.87 -0.38
N ILE A 107 11.71 2.19 -0.19
CA ILE A 107 10.43 2.77 0.22
C ILE A 107 10.29 2.57 1.73
N ARG A 108 10.09 3.67 2.46
CA ARG A 108 10.08 3.71 3.93
C ARG A 108 8.71 4.10 4.49
N PRO A 109 8.38 3.68 5.72
CA PRO A 109 7.09 4.00 6.35
C PRO A 109 6.88 5.50 6.62
N ASP A 110 7.96 6.28 6.67
CA ASP A 110 7.92 7.75 6.85
C ASP A 110 7.45 8.52 5.60
N GLY A 111 7.00 7.82 4.55
CA GLY A 111 6.56 8.43 3.29
C GLY A 111 7.70 8.79 2.33
N SER A 112 8.95 8.44 2.64
CA SER A 112 10.11 8.73 1.79
C SER A 112 10.51 7.57 0.86
N VAL A 113 11.05 7.93 -0.31
CA VAL A 113 11.64 7.00 -1.28
C VAL A 113 13.04 7.46 -1.64
N PHE A 114 14.03 6.64 -1.30
CA PHE A 114 15.44 6.91 -1.61
C PHE A 114 15.89 6.16 -2.85
N ARG A 115 16.67 6.82 -3.70
CA ARG A 115 17.40 6.18 -4.81
C ARG A 115 18.83 5.91 -4.35
N ALA A 116 19.34 4.71 -4.61
CA ALA A 116 20.70 4.34 -4.19
C ALA A 116 21.79 5.30 -4.73
N ASN A 117 21.57 5.90 -5.89
CA ASN A 117 22.48 6.84 -6.53
C ASN A 117 22.19 8.33 -6.24
N LYS A 118 21.13 8.66 -5.49
CA LYS A 118 20.76 10.05 -5.13
C LYS A 118 20.09 10.08 -3.74
N PRO A 119 20.85 9.93 -2.64
CA PRO A 119 20.29 9.88 -1.29
C PRO A 119 19.84 11.25 -0.75
N THR A 120 20.35 12.36 -1.30
CA THR A 120 20.11 13.73 -0.79
C THR A 120 18.78 14.34 -1.25
N GLU A 121 18.07 13.68 -2.17
CA GLU A 121 16.82 14.17 -2.76
C GLU A 121 15.75 13.08 -2.68
N PRO A 122 15.21 12.80 -1.48
CA PRO A 122 14.19 11.77 -1.32
C PRO A 122 12.93 12.17 -2.10
N ALA A 123 12.42 11.22 -2.88
CA ALA A 123 11.06 11.33 -3.40
C ALA A 123 10.06 11.03 -2.26
N LYS A 124 8.80 11.39 -2.47
CA LYS A 124 7.70 11.01 -1.58
C LYS A 124 6.92 9.86 -2.19
N TRP A 125 6.28 9.05 -1.38
CA TRP A 125 5.27 8.12 -1.86
C TRP A 125 3.97 8.25 -1.11
N ILE A 126 2.90 7.92 -1.80
CA ILE A 126 1.56 7.76 -1.27
C ILE A 126 0.93 6.53 -1.93
N THR A 127 -0.15 6.04 -1.36
CA THR A 127 -0.98 5.00 -1.98
C THR A 127 -2.34 5.57 -2.36
N ASP A 128 -2.86 5.08 -3.47
CA ASP A 128 -4.24 5.30 -3.89
C ASP A 128 -4.87 3.96 -4.23
N ARG A 129 -5.64 3.41 -3.28
CA ARG A 129 -6.38 2.14 -3.32
C ARG A 129 -5.55 0.94 -3.77
N LYS A 130 -5.21 0.87 -5.06
CA LYS A 130 -4.49 -0.24 -5.71
C LYS A 130 -3.16 0.21 -6.33
N ASN A 131 -2.72 1.43 -6.06
CA ASN A 131 -1.52 1.98 -6.67
C ASN A 131 -0.56 2.58 -5.65
N LEU A 132 0.72 2.34 -5.85
CA LEU A 132 1.82 3.11 -5.29
C LEU A 132 2.09 4.30 -6.22
N ILE A 133 2.07 5.52 -5.68
CA ILE A 133 2.40 6.74 -6.41
C ILE A 133 3.68 7.31 -5.82
N ILE A 134 4.73 7.40 -6.62
CA ILE A 134 5.99 8.06 -6.26
C ILE A 134 6.00 9.45 -6.86
N ILE A 135 6.23 10.46 -6.01
CA ILE A 135 6.27 11.88 -6.35
C ILE A 135 7.70 12.38 -6.17
N TYR A 136 8.32 12.81 -7.28
CA TYR A 136 9.69 13.29 -7.29
C TYR A 136 9.80 14.78 -6.94
N PRO A 137 11.00 15.26 -6.54
CA PRO A 137 11.21 16.68 -6.25
C PRO A 137 10.91 17.63 -7.41
N ASP A 138 11.05 17.17 -8.65
CA ASP A 138 10.70 17.90 -9.87
C ASP A 138 9.18 17.89 -10.18
N GLY A 139 8.37 17.30 -9.31
CA GLY A 139 6.93 17.15 -9.47
C GLY A 139 6.50 15.99 -10.38
N ALA A 140 7.44 15.25 -10.98
CA ALA A 140 7.10 14.07 -11.77
C ALA A 140 6.46 12.99 -10.90
N LYS A 141 5.50 12.25 -11.46
CA LYS A 141 4.81 11.17 -10.78
C LYS A 141 4.98 9.86 -11.53
N GLU A 142 5.21 8.78 -10.79
CA GLU A 142 5.18 7.40 -11.30
C GLU A 142 4.15 6.60 -10.52
N THR A 143 3.20 5.97 -11.21
CA THR A 143 2.12 5.18 -10.61
C THR A 143 2.33 3.70 -10.92
N PHE A 144 2.42 2.87 -9.89
CA PHE A 144 2.63 1.42 -9.96
C PHE A 144 1.41 0.70 -9.39
N GLY A 145 0.91 -0.31 -10.07
CA GLY A 145 -0.14 -1.16 -9.49
C GLY A 145 0.36 -1.98 -8.30
N LEU A 146 -0.57 -2.51 -7.51
CA LEU A 146 -0.31 -3.48 -6.44
C LEU A 146 0.66 -4.59 -6.89
N PRO A 147 1.57 -5.00 -5.99
CA PRO A 147 2.47 -6.08 -6.30
C PRO A 147 1.69 -7.38 -6.50
N LYS A 148 1.88 -8.01 -7.66
CA LYS A 148 1.44 -9.39 -7.90
C LYS A 148 2.67 -10.28 -7.77
N ASN A 149 2.68 -11.17 -6.78
CA ASN A 149 3.81 -12.08 -6.52
C ASN A 149 5.15 -11.34 -6.32
N GLY A 150 5.15 -10.23 -5.57
CA GLY A 150 6.38 -9.45 -5.31
C GLY A 150 6.86 -8.57 -6.49
N VAL A 151 6.07 -8.46 -7.57
CA VAL A 151 6.37 -7.65 -8.74
C VAL A 151 5.30 -6.58 -8.96
N MET A 152 5.72 -5.32 -9.10
CA MET A 152 4.88 -4.20 -9.52
C MET A 152 5.14 -3.82 -10.98
N ILE A 153 4.12 -3.26 -11.62
CA ILE A 153 4.17 -2.82 -13.02
C ILE A 153 3.61 -1.40 -13.13
N SER A 154 4.28 -0.54 -13.88
CA SER A 154 3.72 0.74 -14.32
C SER A 154 3.79 0.90 -15.84
N ASN A 155 2.75 1.54 -16.40
CA ASN A 155 2.60 1.85 -17.82
C ASN A 155 2.67 3.36 -18.12
N SER A 156 3.09 4.20 -17.16
CA SER A 156 2.77 5.64 -17.17
C SER A 156 3.78 6.56 -17.88
N ARG A 157 4.81 6.04 -18.57
CA ARG A 157 5.75 6.94 -19.27
C ARG A 157 5.27 7.26 -20.69
N LYS A 158 5.41 8.54 -21.08
CA LYS A 158 5.10 9.05 -22.43
C LYS A 158 5.84 8.30 -23.55
N ASP A 159 6.94 7.64 -23.23
CA ASP A 159 7.75 6.84 -24.15
C ASP A 159 7.24 5.40 -24.36
N LYS A 160 6.07 5.04 -23.78
CA LYS A 160 5.49 3.70 -23.80
C LYS A 160 6.40 2.62 -23.20
N LYS A 161 7.49 2.98 -22.50
CA LYS A 161 8.35 1.99 -21.85
C LYS A 161 7.72 1.57 -20.53
N GLN A 162 7.47 0.28 -20.42
CA GLN A 162 6.99 -0.33 -19.19
C GLN A 162 8.12 -0.30 -18.15
N THR A 163 7.78 0.12 -16.94
CA THR A 163 8.69 -0.01 -15.79
C THR A 163 8.21 -1.14 -14.91
N THR A 164 9.07 -2.12 -14.65
CA THR A 164 8.82 -3.19 -13.68
C THR A 164 9.60 -2.91 -12.41
N ALA A 165 9.03 -3.25 -11.26
CA ALA A 165 9.73 -3.19 -9.99
C ALA A 165 9.60 -4.52 -9.27
N THR A 166 10.72 -5.09 -8.81
CA THR A 166 10.73 -6.36 -8.08
C THR A 166 11.22 -6.12 -6.66
N LYS A 167 10.50 -6.65 -5.67
CA LYS A 167 10.91 -6.57 -4.27
C LYS A 167 12.14 -7.43 -4.05
N VAL A 168 13.12 -6.91 -3.32
CA VAL A 168 14.28 -7.68 -2.88
C VAL A 168 13.94 -8.21 -1.50
N ASP A 169 13.59 -9.49 -1.44
CA ASP A 169 13.46 -10.19 -0.17
C ASP A 169 14.87 -10.31 0.44
N LYS A 170 15.01 -9.86 1.68
CA LYS A 170 16.23 -10.04 2.47
C LYS A 170 16.16 -11.32 3.27
#